data_AF-A0A2S8F3G7-F1
#
_entry.id   AF-A0A2S8F3G7-F1
#
_cell.length_a   1.000
_cell.length_b   1.000
_cell.length_c   1.000
_cell.angle_alpha   90.00
_cell.angle_beta   90.00
_cell.angle_gamma   90.00
#
_symmetry.space_group_name_H-M   'P 1'
#
loop_
_entity.id
_entity.type
_entity.pdbx_description
1 polymer ?
#
loop_
_entity_poly.entity_id
_entity_poly.type
_entity_poly.pdbx_seq_one_letter_code
_entity_poly.pdbx_strand_id
1 'polypeptide(L)'
;MLIRTLLLALLVMTWGCTASELTPPTEPLSQDQLVPMLDKIAETGLVDEEQLTQLTAGLEVAGLMGEAATVQQWPSIENEKQVKQLAKQLSAQVDKQLKSQSVP
;
A
#
# COMPACT_ATOMS: atom_id res chain seq x y z
N MET A 1 -48.56 34.20 -6.91
CA MET A 1 -48.24 33.19 -5.87
C MET A 1 -47.57 31.98 -6.52
N LEU A 2 -46.34 32.12 -7.02
CA LEU A 2 -45.64 31.06 -7.80
C LEU A 2 -44.15 30.94 -7.45
N ILE A 3 -43.68 31.63 -6.40
CA ILE A 3 -42.25 31.69 -6.04
C ILE A 3 -41.92 30.83 -4.80
N ARG A 4 -42.93 30.25 -4.13
CA ARG A 4 -42.76 29.61 -2.81
C ARG A 4 -42.62 28.09 -2.81
N THR A 5 -42.69 27.42 -3.95
CA THR A 5 -42.68 25.94 -4.01
C THR A 5 -41.39 25.34 -4.60
N LEU A 6 -40.41 26.16 -5.00
CA LEU A 6 -39.19 25.67 -5.66
C LEU A 6 -38.01 25.41 -4.71
N LEU A 7 -38.17 25.70 -3.42
CA LEU A 7 -37.13 25.51 -2.39
C LEU A 7 -37.15 24.12 -1.73
N LEU A 8 -38.15 23.28 -2.02
CA LEU A 8 -38.29 21.96 -1.39
C LEU A 8 -37.62 20.81 -2.18
N ALA A 9 -37.08 21.07 -3.38
CA ALA A 9 -36.47 20.04 -4.21
C ALA A 9 -34.94 19.90 -4.05
N LEU A 10 -34.31 20.76 -3.24
CA LEU A 10 -32.84 20.77 -3.07
C LEU A 10 -32.33 19.98 -1.86
N LEU A 11 -33.22 19.33 -1.11
CA LEU A 11 -32.89 18.65 0.15
C LEU A 11 -32.96 17.11 0.06
N VAL A 12 -32.61 16.52 -1.09
CA VAL A 12 -32.58 15.05 -1.29
C VAL A 12 -31.27 14.56 -1.93
N MET A 13 -30.23 15.41 -2.01
CA MET A 13 -28.90 15.03 -2.53
C MET A 13 -27.82 14.86 -1.44
N THR A 14 -28.16 14.29 -0.28
CA THR A 14 -27.15 13.91 0.73
C THR A 14 -27.20 12.44 1.15
N TRP A 15 -28.06 11.62 0.56
CA TRP A 15 -27.97 10.15 0.69
C TRP A 15 -27.25 9.55 -0.50
N GLY A 16 -25.96 9.87 -0.54
CA GLY A 16 -24.97 9.27 -1.43
C GLY A 16 -23.64 9.02 -0.71
N CYS A 17 -23.63 8.90 0.62
CA CYS A 17 -22.61 8.08 1.27
C CYS A 17 -22.97 6.63 0.93
N THR A 18 -22.58 6.19 -0.27
CA THR A 18 -22.28 4.78 -0.45
C THR A 18 -21.34 4.44 0.69
N ALA A 19 -21.73 3.49 1.54
CA ALA A 19 -20.82 2.96 2.54
C ALA A 19 -19.53 2.61 1.79
N SER A 20 -18.49 3.43 1.94
CA SER A 20 -17.14 2.91 1.86
C SER A 20 -17.15 1.85 2.93
N GLU A 21 -17.27 0.60 2.51
CA GLU A 21 -16.89 -0.53 3.34
C GLU A 21 -15.52 -0.12 3.88
N LEU A 22 -15.50 0.20 5.18
CA LEU A 22 -14.28 0.39 5.93
C LEU A 22 -13.64 -0.99 5.93
N THR A 23 -12.95 -1.33 4.85
CA THR A 23 -12.05 -2.46 4.83
C THR A 23 -11.17 -2.25 6.05
N PRO A 24 -11.16 -3.19 7.01
CA PRO A 24 -10.40 -3.02 8.23
C PRO A 24 -8.95 -2.67 7.84
N PRO A 25 -8.32 -1.71 8.54
CA PRO A 25 -6.97 -1.30 8.20
C PRO A 25 -6.09 -2.53 8.21
N THR A 26 -5.47 -2.81 7.08
CA THR A 26 -4.59 -3.95 6.95
C THR A 26 -3.40 -3.75 7.88
N GLU A 27 -3.13 -4.73 8.75
CA GLU A 27 -2.04 -4.61 9.71
C GLU A 27 -0.69 -4.49 8.97
N PRO A 28 0.19 -3.56 9.38
CA PRO A 28 1.50 -3.42 8.77
C PRO A 28 2.33 -4.69 9.01
N LEU A 29 3.16 -5.06 8.03
CA LEU A 29 4.13 -6.13 8.24
C LEU A 29 5.10 -5.76 9.36
N SER A 30 5.41 -6.73 10.23
CA SER A 30 6.48 -6.56 11.19
C SER A 30 7.85 -6.55 10.48
N GLN A 31 8.86 -5.97 11.12
CA GLN A 31 10.19 -5.76 10.53
C GLN A 31 10.84 -7.08 10.04
N ASP A 32 10.62 -8.19 10.75
CA ASP A 32 11.11 -9.53 10.41
C ASP A 32 10.36 -10.17 9.22
N GLN A 33 9.20 -9.63 8.84
CA GLN A 33 8.39 -10.11 7.72
C GLN A 33 8.67 -9.36 6.40
N LEU A 34 9.33 -8.19 6.46
CA LEU A 34 9.59 -7.35 5.28
C LEU A 34 10.43 -8.07 4.22
N VAL A 35 11.58 -8.62 4.62
CA VAL A 35 12.50 -9.33 3.71
C VAL A 35 11.85 -10.61 3.16
N PRO A 36 11.26 -11.51 3.98
CA PRO A 36 10.55 -12.68 3.46
C PRO A 36 9.42 -12.35 2.48
N MET A 37 8.66 -11.28 2.70
CA MET A 37 7.62 -10.86 1.77
C MET A 37 8.22 -10.41 0.43
N LEU A 38 9.27 -9.59 0.46
CA LEU A 38 9.96 -9.12 -0.75
C LEU A 38 10.59 -10.28 -1.52
N ASP A 39 11.16 -11.27 -0.83
CA ASP A 39 11.71 -12.48 -1.45
C ASP A 39 10.62 -13.30 -2.12
N LYS A 40 9.46 -13.47 -1.47
CA LYS A 40 8.30 -14.14 -2.08
C LYS A 40 7.81 -13.44 -3.34
N ILE A 41 7.76 -12.11 -3.35
CA ILE A 41 7.40 -11.32 -4.55
C ILE A 41 8.50 -11.48 -5.61
N ALA A 42 9.78 -11.51 -5.22
CA ALA A 42 10.89 -11.73 -6.15
C ALA A 42 10.85 -13.11 -6.83
N GLU A 43 10.37 -14.14 -6.13
CA GLU A 43 10.20 -15.49 -6.66
C GLU A 43 8.96 -15.61 -7.56
N THR A 44 7.83 -15.11 -7.09
CA THR A 44 6.52 -15.32 -7.73
C THR A 44 6.19 -14.26 -8.77
N GLY A 45 6.64 -13.02 -8.58
CA GLY A 45 6.26 -11.84 -9.38
C GLY A 45 4.81 -11.44 -9.22
N LEU A 46 4.10 -12.09 -8.29
CA LEU A 46 2.72 -11.82 -7.97
C LEU A 46 2.68 -10.79 -6.86
N VAL A 47 1.82 -9.80 -7.04
CA VAL A 47 1.58 -8.73 -6.08
C VAL A 47 0.09 -8.50 -6.02
N ASP A 48 -0.45 -8.61 -4.82
CA ASP A 48 -1.80 -8.15 -4.53
C ASP A 48 -1.76 -6.80 -3.81
N GLU A 49 -2.84 -6.05 -3.95
CA GLU A 49 -2.95 -4.68 -3.42
C GLU A 49 -2.84 -4.66 -1.88
N GLU A 50 -3.32 -5.72 -1.22
CA GLU A 50 -3.26 -5.86 0.22
C GLU A 50 -1.80 -6.04 0.70
N GLN A 51 -1.03 -6.95 0.09
CA GLN A 51 0.38 -7.17 0.37
C GLN A 51 1.19 -5.91 0.12
N LEU A 52 0.92 -5.18 -0.96
CA LEU A 52 1.59 -3.90 -1.23
C LEU A 52 1.29 -2.87 -0.16
N THR A 53 0.05 -2.82 0.33
CA THR A 53 -0.37 -1.93 1.42
C THR A 53 0.33 -2.29 2.73
N GLN A 54 0.30 -3.58 3.13
CA GLN A 54 0.97 -4.08 4.34
C GLN A 54 2.48 -3.85 4.29
N LEU A 55 3.09 -4.10 3.14
CA LEU A 55 4.53 -3.92 2.90
C LEU A 55 4.91 -2.44 2.97
N THR A 56 4.14 -1.56 2.34
CA THR A 56 4.37 -0.11 2.40
C THR A 56 4.30 0.38 3.85
N ALA A 57 3.24 0.02 4.57
CA ALA A 57 3.07 0.42 5.97
C ALA A 57 4.16 -0.16 6.88
N GLY A 58 4.57 -1.42 6.67
CA GLY A 58 5.66 -2.03 7.41
C GLY A 58 7.03 -1.37 7.17
N LEU A 59 7.32 -0.99 5.92
CA LEU A 59 8.52 -0.23 5.55
C LEU A 59 8.52 1.17 6.20
N GLU A 60 7.38 1.85 6.22
CA GLU A 60 7.23 3.14 6.90
C GLU A 60 7.47 3.03 8.41
N VAL A 61 6.89 2.02 9.07
CA VAL A 61 7.11 1.74 10.49
C VAL A 61 8.57 1.41 10.79
N ALA A 62 9.27 0.75 9.86
CA ALA A 62 10.70 0.47 9.96
C ALA A 62 11.61 1.67 9.62
N GLY A 63 11.05 2.85 9.32
CA GLY A 63 11.81 4.05 8.95
C GLY A 63 12.39 4.03 7.53
N LEU A 64 11.96 3.09 6.68
CA LEU A 64 12.43 2.88 5.31
C LEU A 64 11.52 3.57 4.30
N MET A 65 11.36 4.89 4.44
CA MET A 65 10.39 5.66 3.63
C MET A 65 10.72 5.69 2.13
N GLY A 66 12.01 5.64 1.76
CA GLY A 66 12.41 5.59 0.35
C GLY A 66 12.03 4.27 -0.32
N GLU A 67 12.19 3.17 0.42
CA GLU A 67 11.79 1.83 0.04
C GLU A 67 10.25 1.74 -0.06
N ALA A 68 9.52 2.32 0.90
CA ALA A 68 8.06 2.40 0.87
C ALA A 68 7.55 3.14 -0.37
N ALA A 69 8.15 4.29 -0.70
CA ALA A 69 7.81 5.04 -1.92
C ALA A 69 8.09 4.24 -3.20
N THR A 70 9.09 3.37 -3.19
CA THR A 70 9.40 2.48 -4.32
C THR A 70 8.29 1.45 -4.52
N VAL A 71 7.81 0.82 -3.43
CA VAL A 71 6.72 -0.18 -3.47
C VAL A 71 5.41 0.42 -3.98
N GLN A 72 5.10 1.66 -3.61
CA GLN A 72 3.89 2.37 -4.06
C GLN A 72 3.79 2.53 -5.59
N GLN A 73 4.90 2.40 -6.32
CA GLN A 73 4.92 2.48 -7.79
C GLN A 73 4.61 1.14 -8.46
N TRP A 74 4.67 0.02 -7.74
CA TRP A 74 4.56 -1.33 -8.31
C TRP A 74 3.19 -1.67 -8.91
N PRO A 75 2.04 -1.15 -8.44
CA PRO A 75 0.76 -1.38 -9.12
C PRO A 75 0.74 -0.94 -10.59
N SER A 76 1.62 -0.01 -10.99
CA SER A 76 1.75 0.47 -12.37
C SER A 76 2.63 -0.42 -13.26
N ILE A 77 3.24 -1.47 -12.71
CA ILE A 77 4.18 -2.33 -13.41
C ILE A 77 3.45 -3.54 -13.94
N GLU A 78 3.21 -3.55 -15.25
CA GLU A 78 2.51 -4.65 -15.93
C GLU A 78 3.41 -5.88 -16.15
N ASN A 79 4.73 -5.73 -16.06
CA ASN A 79 5.69 -6.77 -16.38
C ASN A 79 6.14 -7.55 -15.13
N GLU A 80 5.70 -8.80 -15.01
CA GLU A 80 6.06 -9.72 -13.91
C GLU A 80 7.58 -9.84 -13.72
N LYS A 81 8.36 -9.96 -14.80
CA LYS A 81 9.82 -10.08 -14.71
C LYS A 81 10.44 -8.82 -14.12
N GLN A 82 9.90 -7.65 -14.43
CA GLN A 82 10.34 -6.39 -13.86
C GLN A 82 10.00 -6.32 -12.36
N VAL A 83 8.80 -6.73 -11.97
CA VAL A 83 8.40 -6.83 -10.54
C VAL A 83 9.37 -7.74 -9.78
N LYS A 84 9.68 -8.93 -10.30
CA LYS A 84 10.63 -9.87 -9.68
C LYS A 84 12.00 -9.24 -9.45
N GLN A 85 12.49 -8.50 -10.44
CA GLN A 85 13.79 -7.84 -10.36
C GLN A 85 13.80 -6.72 -9.32
N LEU A 86 12.77 -5.88 -9.31
CA LEU A 86 12.64 -4.79 -8.34
C LEU A 86 12.49 -5.32 -6.92
N ALA A 87 11.67 -6.36 -6.73
CA ALA A 87 11.48 -6.99 -5.43
C ALA A 87 12.78 -7.60 -4.90
N LYS A 88 13.57 -8.26 -5.76
CA LYS A 88 14.87 -8.81 -5.38
C LYS A 88 15.86 -7.72 -4.97
N GLN A 89 15.90 -6.61 -5.71
CA GLN A 89 16.75 -5.46 -5.39
C GLN A 89 16.35 -4.82 -4.07
N LEU A 90 15.05 -4.63 -3.88
CA LEU A 90 14.50 -4.03 -2.67
C LEU A 90 14.72 -4.92 -1.45
N SER A 91 14.54 -6.24 -1.57
CA SER A 91 14.84 -7.22 -0.51
C SER A 91 16.27 -7.07 0.01
N ALA A 92 17.26 -7.06 -0.90
CA ALA A 92 18.66 -6.90 -0.53
C ALA A 92 18.96 -5.54 0.12
N GLN A 93 18.31 -4.47 -0.35
CA GLN A 93 18.45 -3.13 0.21
C GLN A 93 17.86 -3.04 1.63
N VAL A 94 16.64 -3.55 1.83
CA VAL A 94 15.95 -3.59 3.12
C VAL A 94 16.76 -4.42 4.12
N ASP A 95 17.18 -5.63 3.76
CA ASP A 95 18.01 -6.49 4.61
C ASP A 95 19.29 -5.78 5.07
N LYS A 96 19.98 -5.09 4.15
CA LYS A 96 21.18 -4.30 4.47
C LYS A 96 20.86 -3.14 5.42
N GLN A 97 19.78 -2.40 5.19
CA GLN A 97 19.39 -1.27 6.03
C GLN A 97 19.02 -1.73 7.44
N LEU A 98 18.19 -2.77 7.56
CA LEU A 98 17.79 -3.34 8.84
C LEU A 98 18.98 -3.83 9.65
N LYS A 99 19.92 -4.53 9.01
CA LYS A 99 21.18 -4.95 9.63
C LYS A 99 22.02 -3.76 10.11
N SER A 100 22.10 -2.69 9.31
CA SER A 100 22.87 -1.49 9.66
C SER A 100 22.26 -0.73 10.84
N GLN A 101 20.94 -0.75 10.99
CA GLN A 101 20.23 -0.14 12.13
C GLN A 101 20.34 -0.97 13.42
N SER A 102 20.58 -2.28 13.29
CA SER A 102 20.72 -3.19 14.44
C SER A 102 22.11 -3.21 15.08
N VAL A 103 23.08 -2.45 14.54
CA VAL A 103 24.42 -2.30 15.14
C VAL A 103 24.40 -1.10 16.11
N PRO A 104 24.64 -1.30 17.42
CA PRO A 104 24.64 -0.23 18.42
C PRO A 104 25.80 0.75 18.28
#